data_AF-A0A4D4MPU3-F1
#
_entry.id   AF-A0A4D4MPU3-F1
#
_cell.length_a   1.000
_cell.length_b   1.000
_cell.length_c   1.000
_cell.angle_alpha   90.00
_cell.angle_beta   90.00
_cell.angle_gamma   90.00
#
_symmetry.space_group_name_H-M   'P 1'
#
loop_
_entity.id
_entity.type
_entity.pdbx_description
1 polymer ?
#
loop_
_entity_poly.entity_id
_entity_poly.type
_entity_poly.pdbx_seq_one_letter_code
_entity_poly.pdbx_strand_id
1 'polypeptide(L)'
;MAVVAAVAVGAYFVIGSGGGSGLADDGAHKLTTPQTVLSEYKRVGKGGESSSNSTVKDLAESGVKNGKSVVGFYSTADFGNYDPENPSDTSDLPSQSELLTAKGVTMAGGYGTIADPKAALDKFFAALKKNAEESSSGSKSELIGSPESVDLDGAVMKCQSAKSTNSLTKKVSTDWFCAWADYSTIAMVSPGDNTGSVSKDVAADITTKLRDQVRVKA
;
A
#
# COMPACT_ATOMS: atom_id res chain seq x y z
N MET A 1 -13.06 -40.33 -44.53
CA MET A 1 -12.91 -38.89 -44.83
C MET A 1 -14.13 -38.21 -44.24
N ALA A 2 -14.10 -37.19 -43.39
CA ALA A 2 -13.04 -36.30 -42.92
C ALA A 2 -13.28 -35.96 -41.43
N VAL A 3 -12.19 -35.71 -40.72
CA VAL A 3 -12.15 -35.19 -39.35
C VAL A 3 -12.26 -33.68 -39.43
N VAL A 4 -13.13 -33.05 -38.64
CA VAL A 4 -12.82 -31.76 -37.99
C VAL A 4 -13.52 -31.71 -36.63
N ALA A 5 -12.69 -31.77 -35.58
CA ALA A 5 -13.03 -31.34 -34.24
C ALA A 5 -13.01 -29.81 -34.19
N ALA A 6 -14.03 -29.19 -33.58
CA ALA A 6 -13.95 -27.82 -33.12
C ALA A 6 -14.24 -27.81 -31.62
N VAL A 7 -13.16 -27.75 -30.84
CA VAL A 7 -13.21 -27.45 -29.42
C VAL A 7 -13.52 -25.96 -29.30
N ALA A 8 -14.75 -25.62 -28.97
CA ALA A 8 -15.10 -24.29 -28.50
C ALA A 8 -14.71 -24.20 -27.01
N VAL A 9 -13.49 -23.74 -26.72
CA VAL A 9 -13.17 -23.25 -25.38
C VAL A 9 -13.93 -21.95 -25.21
N GLY A 10 -14.98 -21.98 -24.40
CA GLY A 10 -15.83 -20.83 -24.11
C GLY A 10 -15.02 -19.69 -23.53
N ALA A 11 -14.86 -18.62 -24.31
CA ALA A 11 -14.51 -17.32 -23.80
C ALA A 11 -15.66 -16.83 -22.92
N TYR A 12 -15.48 -16.90 -21.60
CA TYR A 12 -16.37 -16.24 -20.64
C TYR A 12 -16.08 -14.74 -20.66
N PHE A 13 -16.46 -14.08 -21.74
CA PHE A 13 -16.66 -12.64 -21.76
C PHE A 13 -17.99 -12.36 -21.05
N VAL A 14 -17.92 -12.06 -19.75
CA VAL A 14 -19.02 -11.34 -19.09
C VAL A 14 -18.93 -9.91 -19.59
N ILE A 15 -19.78 -9.63 -20.55
CA ILE A 15 -20.18 -8.29 -20.96
C ILE A 15 -20.88 -7.66 -19.75
N GLY A 16 -20.13 -6.88 -18.97
CA GLY A 16 -20.68 -5.94 -18.00
C GLY A 16 -21.23 -4.74 -18.76
N SER A 17 -22.54 -4.69 -18.94
CA SER A 17 -23.27 -3.54 -19.46
C SER A 17 -23.23 -2.38 -18.47
N GLY A 18 -22.47 -1.32 -18.79
CA GLY A 18 -22.46 -0.06 -18.05
C GLY A 18 -21.43 0.91 -18.63
N GLY A 19 -21.87 1.78 -19.55
CA GLY A 19 -21.02 2.78 -20.18
C GLY A 19 -20.39 3.74 -19.16
N GLY A 20 -19.08 3.92 -19.28
CA GLY A 20 -18.26 4.88 -18.54
C GLY A 20 -16.81 4.58 -18.88
N SER A 21 -15.94 5.60 -18.87
CA SER A 21 -14.48 5.48 -18.93
C SER A 21 -13.96 4.71 -17.71
N GLY A 22 -14.30 3.42 -17.65
CA GLY A 22 -14.09 2.55 -16.51
C GLY A 22 -12.64 2.12 -16.41
N LEU A 23 -12.20 1.93 -15.18
CA LEU A 23 -10.94 1.29 -14.87
C LEU A 23 -10.79 0.00 -15.68
N ALA A 24 -9.72 -0.10 -16.48
CA ALA A 24 -9.47 -1.30 -17.27
C ALA A 24 -8.87 -2.40 -16.38
N ASP A 25 -9.35 -3.64 -16.57
CA ASP A 25 -8.69 -4.82 -16.01
C ASP A 25 -7.51 -5.21 -16.90
N ASP A 26 -6.30 -4.97 -16.42
CA ASP A 26 -5.05 -5.30 -17.09
C ASP A 26 -4.49 -6.67 -16.67
N GLY A 27 -5.29 -7.47 -15.95
CA GLY A 27 -4.99 -8.83 -15.53
C GLY A 27 -4.38 -8.93 -14.15
N ALA A 28 -4.02 -10.16 -13.78
CA ALA A 28 -3.51 -10.45 -12.44
C ALA A 28 -2.11 -9.85 -12.22
N HIS A 29 -1.98 -9.12 -11.12
CA HIS A 29 -0.72 -8.57 -10.63
C HIS A 29 -0.45 -9.00 -9.19
N LYS A 30 0.83 -8.88 -8.79
CA LYS A 30 1.32 -9.10 -7.44
C LYS A 30 2.00 -7.84 -6.92
N LEU A 31 2.07 -7.73 -5.60
CA LEU A 31 2.91 -6.75 -4.93
C LEU A 31 4.24 -7.38 -4.55
N THR A 32 5.32 -6.65 -4.79
CA THR A 32 6.68 -7.02 -4.42
C THR A 32 7.29 -5.93 -3.54
N THR A 33 8.44 -6.23 -2.96
CA THR A 33 9.21 -5.25 -2.19
C THR A 33 10.63 -5.16 -2.76
N PRO A 34 10.88 -4.38 -3.82
CA PRO A 34 12.22 -4.22 -4.38
C PRO A 34 13.23 -3.76 -3.31
N GLN A 35 14.52 -4.01 -3.52
CA GLN A 35 15.56 -3.53 -2.60
C GLN A 35 15.69 -2.01 -2.58
N THR A 36 15.40 -1.37 -3.71
CA THR A 36 15.42 0.08 -3.86
C THR A 36 14.22 0.53 -4.66
N VAL A 37 13.58 1.59 -4.19
CA VAL A 37 12.45 2.24 -4.88
C VAL A 37 12.69 3.74 -4.94
N LEU A 38 12.05 4.40 -5.91
CA LEU A 38 12.13 5.85 -6.12
C LEU A 38 13.57 6.38 -6.17
N SER A 39 14.50 5.57 -6.66
CA SER A 39 15.97 5.79 -6.73
C SER A 39 16.73 5.92 -5.41
N GLU A 40 16.14 6.45 -4.34
CA GLU A 40 16.86 6.79 -3.10
C GLU A 40 16.39 6.01 -1.86
N TYR A 41 15.25 5.33 -1.93
CA TYR A 41 14.67 4.64 -0.77
C TYR A 41 15.10 3.17 -0.75
N LYS A 42 15.91 2.79 0.25
CA LYS A 42 16.35 1.41 0.48
C LYS A 42 15.35 0.68 1.36
N ARG A 43 15.09 -0.58 1.05
CA ARG A 43 14.22 -1.43 1.85
C ARG A 43 14.88 -1.73 3.20
N VAL A 44 14.12 -1.53 4.28
CA VAL A 44 14.53 -1.90 5.64
C VAL A 44 14.12 -3.34 5.91
N GLY A 45 15.08 -4.18 6.27
CA GLY A 45 14.86 -5.61 6.48
C GLY A 45 14.46 -6.39 5.22
N LYS A 46 13.82 -7.53 5.43
CA LYS A 46 13.46 -8.45 4.34
C LYS A 46 12.21 -8.04 3.56
N GLY A 47 11.27 -7.34 4.20
CA GLY A 47 9.95 -7.03 3.64
C GLY A 47 9.26 -8.24 2.98
N GLY A 48 8.27 -7.97 2.15
CA GLY A 48 7.64 -8.98 1.30
C GLY A 48 6.32 -9.50 1.90
N GLU A 49 5.99 -10.76 1.59
CA GLU A 49 4.74 -11.35 2.04
C GLU A 49 4.71 -11.45 3.56
N SER A 50 3.71 -10.81 4.17
CA SER A 50 3.44 -10.96 5.59
C SER A 50 2.45 -12.11 5.81
N SER A 51 2.80 -13.00 6.73
CA SER A 51 1.90 -14.05 7.21
C SER A 51 1.07 -13.58 8.42
N SER A 52 1.07 -12.26 8.71
CA SER A 52 0.28 -11.73 9.82
C SER A 52 -1.21 -11.91 9.57
N ASN A 53 -1.85 -12.67 10.46
CA ASN A 53 -3.28 -12.96 10.39
C ASN A 53 -4.16 -11.70 10.43
N SER A 54 -3.70 -10.60 11.04
CA SER A 54 -4.48 -9.35 11.11
C SER A 54 -4.53 -8.64 9.75
N THR A 55 -3.39 -8.43 9.09
CA THR A 55 -3.34 -7.77 7.77
C THR A 55 -4.07 -8.59 6.70
N VAL A 56 -3.95 -9.92 6.73
CA VAL A 56 -4.68 -10.80 5.82
C VAL A 56 -6.20 -10.73 6.04
N LYS A 57 -6.63 -10.64 7.30
CA LYS A 57 -8.05 -10.48 7.65
C LYS A 57 -8.60 -9.14 7.18
N ASP A 58 -7.88 -8.04 7.41
CA ASP A 58 -8.28 -6.69 6.99
C ASP A 58 -8.40 -6.58 5.45
N LEU A 59 -7.51 -7.26 4.71
CA LEU A 59 -7.57 -7.36 3.25
C LEU A 59 -8.78 -8.19 2.77
N ALA A 60 -9.08 -9.31 3.44
CA ALA A 60 -10.24 -10.13 3.11
C ALA A 60 -11.55 -9.38 3.38
N GLU A 61 -11.64 -8.63 4.49
CA GLU A 61 -12.78 -7.75 4.81
C GLU A 61 -12.96 -6.63 3.77
N SER A 62 -11.85 -6.19 3.17
CA SER A 62 -11.85 -5.24 2.05
C SER A 62 -12.34 -5.86 0.73
N GLY A 63 -12.60 -7.17 0.68
CA GLY A 63 -13.14 -7.86 -0.51
C GLY A 63 -12.09 -8.49 -1.42
N VAL A 64 -10.83 -8.56 -0.98
CA VAL A 64 -9.77 -9.29 -1.70
C VAL A 64 -9.96 -10.79 -1.51
N LYS A 65 -10.16 -11.52 -2.60
CA LYS A 65 -10.26 -13.00 -2.59
C LYS A 65 -8.91 -13.64 -2.85
N ASN A 66 -8.64 -14.76 -2.16
CA ASN A 66 -7.37 -15.51 -2.24
C ASN A 66 -6.16 -14.60 -2.00
N GLY A 67 -6.31 -13.66 -1.05
CA GLY A 67 -5.38 -12.58 -0.83
C GLY A 67 -4.08 -13.03 -0.16
N LYS A 68 -2.97 -12.46 -0.60
CA LYS A 68 -1.69 -12.48 0.12
C LYS A 68 -1.37 -11.06 0.57
N SER A 69 -0.94 -10.91 1.82
CA SER A 69 -0.55 -9.61 2.35
C SER A 69 0.94 -9.35 2.10
N VAL A 70 1.29 -8.10 1.81
CA VAL A 70 2.65 -7.65 1.53
C VAL A 70 2.90 -6.37 2.31
N VAL A 71 4.05 -6.33 3.00
CA VAL A 71 4.50 -5.16 3.76
C VAL A 71 5.92 -4.82 3.36
N GLY A 72 6.17 -3.54 3.14
CA GLY A 72 7.50 -3.00 2.84
C GLY A 72 7.74 -1.73 3.63
N PHE A 73 8.94 -1.63 4.20
CA PHE A 73 9.44 -0.42 4.83
C PHE A 73 10.64 0.05 4.02
N TYR A 74 10.67 1.33 3.71
CA TYR A 74 11.79 1.92 2.98
C TYR A 74 12.25 3.20 3.67
N SER A 75 13.55 3.48 3.60
CA SER A 75 14.13 4.70 4.12
C SER A 75 15.28 5.21 3.26
N THR A 76 15.51 6.52 3.31
CA THR A 76 16.73 7.13 2.78
C THR A 76 17.92 6.96 3.72
N ALA A 77 17.69 6.59 4.98
CA ALA A 77 18.75 6.20 5.91
C ALA A 77 19.20 4.76 5.66
N ASP A 78 20.47 4.48 5.94
CA ASP A 78 21.05 3.15 5.74
C ASP A 78 20.90 2.27 6.98
N PHE A 79 19.98 1.32 6.90
CA PHE A 79 19.73 0.34 7.96
C PHE A 79 20.58 -0.93 7.83
N GLY A 80 21.48 -1.01 6.84
CA GLY A 80 22.34 -2.18 6.63
C GLY A 80 21.56 -3.50 6.62
N ASN A 81 21.96 -4.43 7.49
CA ASN A 81 21.31 -5.74 7.64
C ASN A 81 20.29 -5.78 8.79
N TYR A 82 19.88 -4.63 9.34
CA TYR A 82 18.89 -4.58 10.41
C TYR A 82 17.61 -5.30 10.00
N ASP A 83 17.23 -6.29 10.80
CA ASP A 83 16.01 -7.05 10.64
C ASP A 83 15.00 -6.64 11.72
N PRO A 84 13.91 -5.91 11.37
CA PRO A 84 12.91 -5.50 12.34
C PRO A 84 12.19 -6.70 13.00
N GLU A 85 12.23 -7.89 12.40
CA GLU A 85 11.69 -9.11 13.00
C GLU A 85 12.64 -9.72 14.05
N ASN A 86 13.93 -9.36 13.99
CA ASN A 86 14.97 -9.82 14.91
C ASN A 86 15.82 -8.62 15.41
N PRO A 87 15.23 -7.71 16.21
CA PRO A 87 15.82 -6.40 16.55
C PRO A 87 17.01 -6.48 17.51
N SER A 88 17.54 -7.67 17.79
CA SER A 88 18.65 -7.90 18.72
C SER A 88 20.00 -7.38 18.22
N ASP A 89 20.17 -7.22 16.91
CA ASP A 89 21.37 -6.63 16.32
C ASP A 89 21.08 -5.20 15.88
N THR A 90 21.64 -4.24 16.62
CA THR A 90 21.47 -2.80 16.39
C THR A 90 22.72 -2.16 15.80
N SER A 91 23.73 -2.97 15.44
CA SER A 91 25.05 -2.50 14.98
C SER A 91 24.97 -1.72 13.66
N ASP A 92 24.00 -2.07 12.82
CA ASP A 92 23.74 -1.47 11.51
C ASP A 92 22.71 -0.33 11.57
N LEU A 93 22.27 0.10 12.76
CA LEU A 93 21.30 1.19 12.86
C LEU A 93 21.93 2.52 12.42
N PRO A 94 21.20 3.32 11.62
CA PRO A 94 21.69 4.63 11.21
C PRO A 94 21.90 5.54 12.42
N SER A 95 22.84 6.48 12.28
CA SER A 95 23.10 7.46 13.33
C SER A 95 21.86 8.29 13.64
N GLN A 96 21.76 8.81 14.86
CA GLN A 96 20.65 9.69 15.23
C GLN A 96 20.53 10.90 14.30
N SER A 97 21.66 11.50 13.90
CA SER A 97 21.69 12.62 12.93
C SER A 97 21.13 12.25 11.57
N GLU A 98 21.46 11.07 11.07
CA GLU A 98 20.96 10.57 9.79
C GLU A 98 19.45 10.33 9.86
N LEU A 99 18.99 9.65 10.93
CA LEU A 99 17.57 9.42 11.19
C LEU A 99 16.77 10.73 11.25
N LEU A 100 17.28 11.78 11.88
CA LEU A 100 16.58 13.08 11.98
C LEU A 100 16.35 13.76 10.63
N THR A 101 17.15 13.42 9.61
CA THR A 101 17.02 13.92 8.24
C THR A 101 16.40 12.92 7.27
N ALA A 102 16.15 11.69 7.74
CA ALA A 102 15.69 10.61 6.90
C ALA A 102 14.23 10.79 6.49
N LYS A 103 13.93 10.32 5.29
CA LYS A 103 12.56 10.09 4.80
C LYS A 103 12.27 8.61 4.86
N GLY A 104 10.98 8.29 5.00
CA GLY A 104 10.49 6.92 5.05
C GLY A 104 9.30 6.74 4.14
N VAL A 105 9.11 5.52 3.65
CA VAL A 105 7.88 5.09 2.99
C VAL A 105 7.49 3.75 3.56
N THR A 106 6.30 3.68 4.15
CA THR A 106 5.69 2.42 4.55
C THR A 106 4.64 2.02 3.53
N MET A 107 4.69 0.79 3.05
CA MET A 107 3.66 0.19 2.23
C MET A 107 3.07 -1.01 2.97
N ALA A 108 1.74 -1.06 3.05
CA ALA A 108 1.01 -2.22 3.50
C ALA A 108 -0.15 -2.49 2.53
N GLY A 109 -0.24 -3.71 2.04
CA GLY A 109 -1.26 -4.05 1.05
C GLY A 109 -1.35 -5.53 0.82
N GLY A 110 -1.99 -5.90 -0.28
CA GLY A 110 -2.05 -7.27 -0.72
C GLY A 110 -2.49 -7.41 -2.16
N TYR A 111 -2.43 -8.64 -2.62
CA TYR A 111 -2.79 -9.02 -3.97
C TYR A 111 -3.67 -10.26 -3.97
N GLY A 112 -4.58 -10.37 -4.93
CA GLY A 112 -5.60 -11.40 -5.02
C GLY A 112 -6.59 -11.07 -6.14
N THR A 113 -7.84 -11.48 -6.01
CA THR A 113 -8.90 -11.08 -6.94
C THR A 113 -9.80 -10.03 -6.29
N ILE A 114 -9.98 -8.90 -6.97
CA ILE A 114 -10.81 -7.78 -6.50
C ILE A 114 -11.85 -7.49 -7.57
N ALA A 115 -13.12 -7.77 -7.27
CA ALA A 115 -14.20 -7.64 -8.26
C ALA A 115 -14.63 -6.17 -8.49
N ASP A 116 -14.54 -5.35 -7.44
CA ASP A 116 -14.89 -3.94 -7.47
C ASP A 116 -13.81 -3.16 -6.72
N PRO A 117 -12.82 -2.59 -7.43
CA PRO A 117 -11.71 -1.88 -6.81
C PRO A 117 -12.16 -0.66 -6.00
N LYS A 118 -13.22 0.03 -6.45
CA LYS A 118 -13.77 1.19 -5.74
C LYS A 118 -14.41 0.78 -4.42
N ALA A 119 -15.26 -0.25 -4.45
CA ALA A 119 -15.87 -0.76 -3.23
C ALA A 119 -14.84 -1.37 -2.26
N ALA A 120 -13.79 -2.00 -2.79
CA ALA A 120 -12.71 -2.53 -1.95
C ALA A 120 -11.93 -1.42 -1.23
N LEU A 121 -11.60 -0.34 -1.95
CA LEU A 121 -10.94 0.82 -1.38
C LEU A 121 -11.83 1.54 -0.36
N ASP A 122 -13.13 1.66 -0.62
CA ASP A 122 -14.09 2.26 0.32
C ASP A 122 -14.18 1.47 1.63
N LYS A 123 -14.22 0.14 1.54
CA LYS A 123 -14.21 -0.75 2.71
C LYS A 123 -12.90 -0.64 3.49
N PHE A 124 -11.77 -0.55 2.80
CA PHE A 124 -10.46 -0.37 3.42
C PHE A 124 -10.43 0.89 4.30
N PHE A 125 -10.86 2.05 3.78
CA PHE A 125 -10.93 3.27 4.58
C PHE A 125 -11.97 3.23 5.69
N ALA A 126 -13.11 2.55 5.48
CA ALA A 126 -14.10 2.34 6.53
C ALA A 126 -13.54 1.49 7.68
N ALA A 127 -12.76 0.46 7.37
CA ALA A 127 -12.06 -0.37 8.36
C ALA A 127 -10.99 0.43 9.10
N LEU A 128 -10.18 1.24 8.40
CA LEU A 128 -9.22 2.15 9.04
C LEU A 128 -9.89 3.10 10.03
N LYS A 129 -11.01 3.71 9.64
CA LYS A 129 -11.77 4.61 10.52
C LYS A 129 -12.27 3.88 11.76
N LYS A 130 -12.88 2.70 11.59
CA LYS A 130 -13.36 1.88 12.69
C LYS A 130 -12.22 1.49 13.65
N ASN A 131 -11.08 1.05 13.12
CA ASN A 131 -9.91 0.68 13.91
C ASN A 131 -9.35 1.87 14.70
N ALA A 132 -9.36 3.07 14.11
CA ALA A 132 -8.95 4.30 14.80
C ALA A 132 -9.90 4.68 15.95
N GLU A 133 -11.21 4.49 15.77
CA GLU A 133 -12.22 4.73 16.81
C GLU A 133 -12.16 3.70 17.96
N GLU A 134 -11.85 2.44 17.66
CA GLU A 134 -11.76 1.35 18.65
C GLU A 134 -10.43 1.36 19.43
N SER A 135 -9.39 2.00 18.91
CA SER A 135 -8.06 2.12 19.53
C SER A 135 -8.07 3.11 20.71
N SER A 136 -8.72 2.73 21.81
CA SER A 136 -8.87 3.51 23.05
C SER A 136 -7.65 3.51 23.96
N SER A 137 -6.43 3.22 23.47
CA SER A 137 -5.21 3.19 24.27
C SER A 137 -3.95 3.50 23.46
N GLY A 138 -3.51 4.77 23.52
CA GLY A 138 -2.09 5.14 23.45
C GLY A 138 -1.39 5.25 22.09
N SER A 139 -2.03 4.92 20.96
CA SER A 139 -1.39 4.97 19.64
C SER A 139 -1.71 6.27 18.89
N LYS A 140 -0.66 7.07 18.64
CA LYS A 140 -0.71 8.50 18.26
C LYS A 140 -0.90 8.73 16.76
N SER A 141 -2.01 8.28 16.17
CA SER A 141 -2.38 8.69 14.81
C SER A 141 -3.89 8.91 14.72
N GLU A 142 -4.30 10.17 14.61
CA GLU A 142 -5.69 10.62 14.51
C GLU A 142 -6.02 10.89 13.04
N LEU A 143 -6.99 10.16 12.47
CA LEU A 143 -7.44 10.40 11.10
C LEU A 143 -8.15 11.76 11.02
N ILE A 144 -7.77 12.60 10.06
CA ILE A 144 -8.31 13.95 9.88
C ILE A 144 -9.10 14.00 8.57
N GLY A 145 -10.30 14.56 8.64
CA GLY A 145 -11.19 14.70 7.48
C GLY A 145 -11.68 13.35 6.93
N SER A 146 -12.13 13.37 5.68
CA SER A 146 -12.56 12.17 4.94
C SER A 146 -11.57 11.85 3.81
N PRO A 147 -11.51 10.58 3.34
CA PRO A 147 -10.68 10.22 2.20
C PRO A 147 -11.08 10.99 0.94
N GLU A 148 -10.10 11.60 0.28
CA GLU A 148 -10.27 12.39 -0.93
C GLU A 148 -9.80 11.58 -2.14
N SER A 149 -10.60 11.55 -3.21
CA SER A 149 -10.21 10.85 -4.44
C SER A 149 -9.06 11.59 -5.12
N VAL A 150 -8.14 10.81 -5.70
CA VAL A 150 -7.03 11.30 -6.51
C VAL A 150 -6.95 10.43 -7.75
N ASP A 151 -6.72 11.05 -8.91
CA ASP A 151 -6.61 10.32 -10.16
C ASP A 151 -5.33 9.48 -10.18
N LEU A 152 -5.47 8.25 -10.68
CA LEU A 152 -4.38 7.29 -10.84
C LEU A 152 -4.65 6.43 -12.06
N ASP A 153 -3.67 6.31 -12.95
CA ASP A 153 -3.84 5.50 -14.15
C ASP A 153 -3.87 4.00 -13.80
N GLY A 154 -4.91 3.32 -14.28
CA GLY A 154 -5.07 1.88 -14.09
C GLY A 154 -5.36 1.46 -12.65
N ALA A 155 -5.81 2.36 -11.77
CA ALA A 155 -6.36 2.04 -10.45
C ALA A 155 -7.30 3.15 -9.95
N VAL A 156 -8.05 2.90 -8.88
CA VAL A 156 -8.67 3.95 -8.08
C VAL A 156 -7.75 4.31 -6.92
N MET A 157 -7.64 5.60 -6.57
CA MET A 157 -6.84 6.05 -5.43
C MET A 157 -7.59 7.06 -4.58
N LYS A 158 -7.35 6.98 -3.27
CA LYS A 158 -7.81 7.96 -2.28
C LYS A 158 -6.70 8.28 -1.31
N CYS A 159 -6.64 9.53 -0.87
CA CYS A 159 -5.69 10.00 0.12
C CYS A 159 -6.42 10.57 1.33
N GLN A 160 -5.83 10.39 2.51
CA GLN A 160 -6.34 10.97 3.75
C GLN A 160 -5.18 11.45 4.60
N SER A 161 -5.42 12.49 5.40
CA SER A 161 -4.44 12.95 6.37
C SER A 161 -4.62 12.26 7.72
N ALA A 162 -3.50 12.05 8.40
CA ALA A 162 -3.46 11.60 9.77
C ALA A 162 -2.55 12.54 10.56
N LYS A 163 -3.01 12.96 11.73
CA LYS A 163 -2.21 13.71 12.68
C LYS A 163 -1.50 12.72 13.58
N SER A 164 -0.17 12.74 13.55
CA SER A 164 0.65 11.84 14.37
C SER A 164 1.74 12.60 15.12
N THR A 165 2.27 11.98 16.18
CA THR A 165 3.49 12.48 16.82
C THR A 165 4.66 11.64 16.36
N ASN A 166 5.61 12.25 15.68
CA ASN A 166 6.85 11.62 15.30
C ASN A 166 7.60 11.15 16.55
N SER A 167 7.87 9.85 16.65
CA SER A 167 8.47 9.23 17.83
C SER A 167 9.92 9.68 18.05
N LEU A 168 10.63 10.05 16.98
CA LEU A 168 12.02 10.49 16.99
C LEU A 168 12.12 11.98 17.36
N THR A 169 11.44 12.84 16.62
CA THR A 169 11.54 14.30 16.78
C THR A 169 10.60 14.86 17.85
N LYS A 170 9.66 14.05 18.35
CA LYS A 170 8.55 14.43 19.25
C LYS A 170 7.63 15.52 18.68
N LYS A 171 7.78 15.88 17.41
CA LYS A 171 6.93 16.87 16.74
C LYS A 171 5.61 16.24 16.33
N VAL A 172 4.55 17.01 16.46
CA VAL A 172 3.24 16.66 15.90
C VAL A 172 3.23 17.11 14.44
N SER A 173 2.94 16.19 13.53
CA SER A 173 2.80 16.44 12.09
C SER A 173 1.42 15.96 11.62
N THR A 174 0.94 16.57 10.55
CA THR A 174 -0.22 16.10 9.81
C THR A 174 0.29 15.61 8.47
N ASP A 175 0.36 14.30 8.33
CA ASP A 175 0.93 13.64 7.16
C ASP A 175 -0.17 13.00 6.35
N TRP A 176 -0.04 13.06 5.03
CA TRP A 176 -0.95 12.39 4.10
C TRP A 176 -0.44 11.01 3.73
N PHE A 177 -1.36 10.07 3.67
CA PHE A 177 -1.14 8.75 3.07
C PHE A 177 -2.17 8.52 1.98
N CYS A 178 -1.85 7.65 1.03
CA CYS A 178 -2.76 7.29 -0.04
C CYS A 178 -2.89 5.78 -0.12
N ALA A 179 -4.08 5.31 -0.46
CA ALA A 179 -4.31 3.92 -0.79
C ALA A 179 -4.93 3.82 -2.17
N TRP A 180 -4.52 2.79 -2.90
CA TRP A 180 -5.02 2.49 -4.23
C TRP A 180 -5.56 1.07 -4.30
N ALA A 181 -6.47 0.84 -5.24
CA ALA A 181 -6.96 -0.49 -5.58
C ALA A 181 -7.17 -0.63 -7.08
N ASP A 182 -6.83 -1.80 -7.62
CA ASP A 182 -7.26 -2.25 -8.95
C ASP A 182 -7.86 -3.66 -8.85
N TYR A 183 -8.05 -4.33 -10.00
CA TYR A 183 -8.71 -5.63 -10.04
C TYR A 183 -7.92 -6.78 -9.41
N SER A 184 -6.65 -6.56 -9.04
CA SER A 184 -5.81 -7.61 -8.45
C SER A 184 -4.98 -7.20 -7.26
N THR A 185 -4.88 -5.91 -6.97
CA THR A 185 -3.98 -5.37 -5.96
C THR A 185 -4.61 -4.20 -5.21
N ILE A 186 -4.35 -4.11 -3.90
CA ILE A 186 -4.74 -3.00 -3.05
C ILE A 186 -3.59 -2.70 -2.09
N ALA A 187 -3.19 -1.44 -1.97
CA ALA A 187 -2.13 -1.07 -1.05
C ALA A 187 -2.29 0.35 -0.53
N MET A 188 -1.94 0.54 0.74
CA MET A 188 -1.74 1.81 1.39
C MET A 188 -0.25 2.14 1.42
N VAL A 189 0.07 3.39 1.08
CA VAL A 189 1.40 3.96 1.08
C VAL A 189 1.39 5.19 1.99
N SER A 190 2.19 5.14 3.04
CA SER A 190 2.37 6.20 4.02
C SER A 190 3.82 6.70 3.95
N PRO A 191 4.08 7.78 3.19
CA PRO A 191 5.34 8.50 3.27
C PRO A 191 5.46 9.28 4.58
N GLY A 192 6.69 9.43 5.04
CA GLY A 192 7.04 10.25 6.19
C GLY A 192 8.34 11.00 5.92
N ASP A 193 8.46 12.18 6.54
CA ASP A 193 9.65 13.02 6.46
C ASP A 193 9.99 13.50 7.89
N ASN A 194 11.19 13.20 8.38
CA ASN A 194 11.58 13.64 9.71
C ASN A 194 11.90 15.15 9.79
N THR A 195 12.01 15.81 8.63
CA THR A 195 12.30 17.25 8.51
C THR A 195 11.04 18.12 8.42
N GLY A 196 9.88 17.54 8.10
CA GLY A 196 8.62 18.28 7.93
C GLY A 196 7.39 17.39 7.73
N SER A 197 6.24 18.00 7.50
CA SER A 197 5.01 17.26 7.20
C SER A 197 4.93 16.87 5.73
N VAL A 198 4.24 15.77 5.42
CA VAL A 198 3.98 15.33 4.05
C VAL A 198 2.62 15.81 3.56
N SER A 199 2.60 16.58 2.46
CA SER A 199 1.36 17.07 1.84
C SER A 199 0.65 15.98 1.02
N LYS A 200 -0.63 16.21 0.69
CA LYS A 200 -1.43 15.33 -0.16
C LYS A 200 -0.76 15.04 -1.51
N ASP A 201 -0.29 16.09 -2.18
CA ASP A 201 0.30 15.97 -3.52
C ASP A 201 1.60 15.16 -3.51
N VAL A 202 2.44 15.37 -2.48
CA VAL A 202 3.66 14.57 -2.29
C VAL A 202 3.30 13.11 -1.99
N ALA A 203 2.29 12.86 -1.16
CA ALA A 203 1.84 11.50 -0.87
C ALA A 203 1.30 10.79 -2.12
N ALA A 204 0.49 11.48 -2.93
CA ALA A 204 -0.05 10.95 -4.17
C ALA A 204 1.05 10.66 -5.21
N ASP A 205 2.02 11.56 -5.38
CA ASP A 205 3.15 11.38 -6.29
C ASP A 205 4.03 10.18 -5.89
N ILE A 206 4.39 10.09 -4.60
CA ILE A 206 5.16 8.95 -4.07
C ILE A 206 4.38 7.64 -4.27
N THR A 207 3.08 7.63 -3.97
CA THR A 207 2.23 6.44 -4.11
C THR A 207 2.14 5.98 -5.56
N THR A 208 1.96 6.91 -6.48
CA THR A 208 1.88 6.63 -7.93
C THR A 208 3.18 6.01 -8.42
N LYS A 209 4.32 6.67 -8.17
CA LYS A 209 5.64 6.17 -8.59
C LYS A 209 6.01 4.85 -7.91
N LEU A 210 5.62 4.66 -6.66
CA LEU A 210 5.89 3.41 -5.95
C LEU A 210 5.06 2.28 -6.54
N ARG A 211 3.78 2.51 -6.85
CA ARG A 211 2.91 1.51 -7.48
C ARG A 211 3.55 0.93 -8.73
N ASP A 212 4.08 1.78 -9.61
CA ASP A 212 4.72 1.35 -10.85
C ASP A 212 5.94 0.44 -10.65
N GLN A 213 6.62 0.54 -9.51
CA GLN A 213 7.83 -0.21 -9.22
C GLN A 213 7.57 -1.52 -8.45
N VAL A 214 6.46 -1.59 -7.74
CA VAL A 214 6.17 -2.70 -6.81
C VAL A 214 5.08 -3.62 -7.31
N ARG A 215 4.25 -3.15 -8.24
CA ARG A 215 3.20 -3.91 -8.90
C ARG A 215 3.76 -4.59 -10.15
N VAL A 216 3.83 -5.92 -10.11
CA VAL A 216 4.38 -6.73 -11.22
C VAL A 216 3.34 -7.74 -11.71
N LYS A 217 3.40 -8.11 -12.98
CA LYS A 217 2.48 -9.11 -13.56
C LYS A 217 2.66 -10.47 -12.86
N ALA A 218 1.55 -11.14 -12.55
CA ALA A 218 1.51 -12.35 -11.73
C ALA A 218 2.01 -13.62 -12.43
#